data_AF-A0A5C9C2W5-F1
#
_entry.id   AF-A0A5C9C2W5-F1
#
_cell.length_a   1.000
_cell.length_b   1.000
_cell.length_c   1.000
_cell.angle_alpha   90.00
_cell.angle_beta   90.00
_cell.angle_gamma   90.00
#
_symmetry.space_group_name_H-M   'P 1'
#
loop_
_entity.id
_entity.type
_entity.pdbx_description
1 polymer ?
#
loop_
_entity_poly.entity_id
_entity_poly.type
_entity_poly.pdbx_seq_one_letter_code
_entity_poly.pdbx_strand_id
1 'polypeptide(L)'
;MQPRGVYRFPDRGQVFPLFTFGDNTMSIEKSRPRPRRSSLESEEERAWVGFYQRVGRDPAIASEVLAQLESDPEMKRSHLALYLCCRESLRQHKARQARHKRIGQFVRWLCIGLFIQPLRDLQKLWRHGGDIAVECLPEVAKEPAVAQVRRLAREAEFQKARTAFNQRTAASAAEQVPASTETQAAPSAKTTRTAA
;
A
#
# COMPACT_ATOMS: atom_id res chain seq x y z
N MET A 1 2.64 40.18 -44.61
CA MET A 1 2.64 41.35 -43.69
C MET A 1 1.65 42.37 -44.25
N GLN A 2 0.73 42.86 -43.40
CA GLN A 2 -0.41 43.79 -43.65
C GLN A 2 -1.68 43.24 -44.37
N PRO A 3 -2.88 43.80 -44.10
CA PRO A 3 -3.53 43.93 -42.78
C PRO A 3 -5.08 43.70 -42.78
N ARG A 4 -5.64 43.69 -41.57
CA ARG A 4 -7.04 43.88 -41.12
C ARG A 4 -8.09 44.35 -42.14
N GLY A 5 -9.19 43.60 -42.23
CA GLY A 5 -10.50 44.06 -42.73
C GLY A 5 -11.58 43.90 -41.65
N VAL A 6 -11.76 44.95 -40.85
CA VAL A 6 -12.93 45.14 -39.97
C VAL A 6 -14.05 45.66 -40.86
N TYR A 7 -15.06 44.84 -41.16
CA TYR A 7 -16.30 45.33 -41.77
C TYR A 7 -17.33 45.57 -40.67
N ARG A 8 -17.45 46.84 -40.30
CA ARG A 8 -18.56 47.41 -39.56
C ARG A 8 -19.47 48.08 -40.60
N PHE A 9 -20.72 47.62 -40.72
CA PHE A 9 -21.77 48.23 -41.54
C PHE A 9 -23.09 48.20 -40.73
N PRO A 10 -24.05 49.10 -41.01
CA PRO A 10 -24.28 50.26 -40.17
C PRO A 10 -25.68 50.25 -39.53
N ASP A 11 -25.80 51.06 -38.49
CA ASP A 11 -27.06 51.55 -37.95
C ASP A 11 -27.84 52.31 -39.03
N ARG A 12 -29.04 51.83 -39.39
CA ARG A 12 -30.05 52.59 -40.14
C ARG A 12 -31.43 51.98 -39.91
N GLY A 13 -32.22 52.68 -39.11
CA GLY A 13 -33.65 52.44 -38.98
C GLY A 13 -34.38 52.52 -40.32
N GLN A 14 -35.32 51.60 -40.51
CA GLN A 14 -36.45 51.68 -41.44
C GLN A 14 -37.65 51.15 -40.63
N VAL A 15 -38.61 51.97 -40.19
CA VAL A 15 -39.67 52.70 -40.92
C VAL A 15 -40.70 51.73 -41.54
N PHE A 16 -41.73 51.43 -40.72
CA PHE A 16 -43.12 50.98 -40.94
C PHE A 16 -43.52 50.04 -42.09
N PRO A 17 -44.46 49.11 -41.80
CA PRO A 17 -45.61 48.88 -42.66
C PRO A 17 -46.85 49.61 -42.10
N LEU A 18 -47.34 50.56 -42.88
CA LEU A 18 -48.66 51.18 -42.74
C LEU A 18 -49.68 50.30 -43.45
N PHE A 19 -50.48 49.54 -42.71
CA PHE A 19 -51.85 49.20 -43.09
C PHE A 19 -52.65 48.98 -41.80
N THR A 20 -53.31 50.05 -41.36
CA THR A 20 -54.44 49.99 -40.44
C THR A 20 -55.71 49.86 -41.27
N PHE A 21 -56.44 48.76 -41.12
CA PHE A 21 -57.86 48.71 -41.43
C PHE A 21 -58.54 47.68 -40.52
N GLY A 22 -59.41 48.16 -39.64
CA GLY A 22 -60.26 47.31 -38.81
C GLY A 22 -60.40 47.78 -37.36
N ASP A 23 -61.06 48.93 -37.14
CA ASP A 23 -61.75 49.18 -35.88
C ASP A 23 -62.94 48.21 -35.79
N ASN A 24 -62.98 47.32 -34.79
CA ASN A 24 -63.96 47.39 -33.70
C ASN A 24 -63.88 46.19 -32.74
N THR A 25 -64.06 46.52 -31.45
CA THR A 25 -64.76 45.75 -30.41
C THR A 25 -64.35 44.29 -30.19
N MET A 26 -63.54 44.07 -29.16
CA MET A 26 -63.90 43.30 -27.95
C MET A 26 -62.61 43.16 -27.13
N SER A 27 -62.68 43.53 -25.85
CA SER A 27 -61.62 43.32 -24.88
C SER A 27 -61.32 41.82 -24.70
N ILE A 28 -60.55 41.24 -25.61
CA ILE A 28 -59.80 40.02 -25.32
C ILE A 28 -58.64 40.47 -24.46
N GLU A 29 -58.91 40.41 -23.16
CA GLU A 29 -57.92 40.22 -22.12
C GLU A 29 -56.78 39.38 -22.70
N LYS A 30 -55.66 40.05 -23.00
CA LYS A 30 -54.42 39.40 -23.41
C LYS A 30 -54.00 38.51 -22.26
N SER A 31 -54.50 37.28 -22.27
CA SER A 31 -53.91 36.14 -21.60
C SER A 31 -52.45 36.13 -22.03
N ARG A 32 -51.58 36.68 -21.17
CA ARG A 32 -50.13 36.59 -21.31
C ARG A 32 -49.84 35.10 -21.55
N PRO A 33 -49.21 34.71 -22.66
CA PRO A 33 -48.83 33.32 -22.85
C PRO A 33 -47.87 33.00 -21.71
N ARG A 34 -48.30 32.14 -20.79
CA ARG A 34 -47.57 31.82 -19.56
C ARG A 34 -46.24 31.15 -19.99
N PRO A 35 -45.08 31.81 -19.84
CA PRO A 35 -43.80 31.29 -20.35
C PRO A 35 -43.22 30.15 -19.50
N ARG A 36 -43.99 29.67 -18.50
CA ARG A 36 -43.53 28.68 -17.53
C ARG A 36 -43.25 27.29 -18.12
N ARG A 37 -43.84 26.93 -19.27
CA ARG A 37 -43.65 25.58 -19.85
C ARG A 37 -42.33 25.46 -20.63
N SER A 38 -41.99 26.45 -21.44
CA SER A 38 -40.71 26.48 -22.15
C SER A 38 -39.51 26.65 -21.21
N SER A 39 -39.70 27.31 -20.06
CA SER A 39 -38.65 27.38 -19.03
C SER A 39 -38.43 26.04 -18.35
N LEU A 40 -39.48 25.25 -18.12
CA LEU A 40 -39.34 23.91 -17.52
C LEU A 40 -38.65 22.93 -18.47
N GLU A 41 -39.00 22.95 -19.75
CA GLU A 41 -38.36 22.09 -20.76
C GLU A 41 -36.86 22.42 -20.90
N SER A 42 -36.50 23.71 -20.93
CA SER A 42 -35.09 24.14 -20.98
C SER A 42 -34.32 23.88 -19.67
N GLU A 43 -34.97 23.95 -18.51
CA GLU A 43 -34.40 23.53 -17.23
C GLU A 43 -34.19 22.02 -17.17
N GLU A 44 -35.13 21.24 -17.71
CA GLU A 44 -35.05 19.79 -17.81
C GLU A 44 -33.92 19.37 -18.74
N GLU A 45 -33.82 19.97 -19.93
CA GLU A 45 -32.69 19.75 -20.86
C GLU A 45 -31.35 20.03 -20.17
N ARG A 46 -31.27 21.11 -19.39
CA ARG A 46 -30.06 21.47 -18.65
C ARG A 46 -29.76 20.48 -17.52
N ALA A 47 -30.80 19.97 -16.85
CA ALA A 47 -30.67 18.92 -15.84
C ALA A 47 -30.14 17.62 -16.45
N TRP A 48 -30.63 17.26 -17.64
CA TRP A 48 -30.13 16.10 -18.40
C TRP A 48 -28.65 16.22 -18.72
N VAL A 49 -28.18 17.38 -19.21
CA VAL A 49 -26.75 17.60 -19.49
C VAL A 49 -25.89 17.40 -18.24
N GLY A 50 -26.34 17.91 -17.08
CA GLY A 50 -25.65 17.71 -15.82
C GLY A 50 -25.61 16.24 -15.38
N PHE A 51 -26.69 15.51 -15.62
CA PHE A 51 -26.77 14.07 -15.35
C PHE A 51 -25.79 13.27 -16.23
N TYR A 52 -25.74 13.53 -17.54
CA TYR A 52 -24.77 12.89 -18.44
C TYR A 52 -23.32 13.10 -17.99
N GLN A 53 -22.96 14.34 -17.61
CA GLN A 53 -21.61 14.62 -17.12
C GLN A 53 -21.27 13.88 -15.82
N ARG A 54 -22.24 13.79 -14.89
CA ARG A 54 -22.07 13.07 -13.63
C ARG A 54 -21.87 11.57 -13.85
N VAL A 55 -22.69 10.96 -14.70
CA VAL A 55 -22.57 9.55 -15.10
C VAL A 55 -21.21 9.26 -15.77
N GLY A 56 -20.69 10.20 -16.56
CA GLY A 56 -19.35 10.08 -17.15
C GLY A 56 -18.20 10.14 -16.13
N ARG A 57 -18.41 10.82 -14.99
CA ARG A 57 -17.38 11.04 -13.96
C ARG A 57 -17.39 9.96 -12.87
N ASP A 58 -18.58 9.52 -12.47
CA ASP A 58 -18.78 8.64 -11.33
C ASP A 58 -19.10 7.20 -11.78
N PRO A 59 -18.16 6.25 -11.66
CA PRO A 59 -18.34 4.89 -12.17
C PRO A 59 -19.41 4.09 -11.42
N ALA A 60 -19.65 4.40 -10.15
CA ALA A 60 -20.70 3.75 -9.36
C ALA A 60 -22.09 4.06 -9.92
N ILE A 61 -22.38 5.35 -10.13
CA ILE A 61 -23.63 5.82 -10.75
C ILE A 61 -23.76 5.25 -12.16
N ALA A 62 -22.69 5.24 -12.95
CA ALA A 62 -22.70 4.64 -14.30
C ALA A 62 -23.08 3.16 -14.29
N SER A 63 -22.65 2.38 -13.28
CA SER A 63 -22.98 0.97 -13.17
C SER A 63 -24.44 0.72 -12.80
N GLU A 64 -25.01 1.52 -11.90
CA GLU A 64 -26.42 1.44 -11.51
C GLU A 64 -27.34 1.84 -12.67
N VAL A 65 -27.03 2.97 -13.32
CA VAL A 65 -27.77 3.45 -14.49
C VAL A 65 -27.68 2.44 -15.64
N LEU A 66 -26.51 1.85 -15.88
CA LEU A 66 -26.35 0.81 -16.90
C LEU A 66 -27.21 -0.42 -16.58
N ALA A 67 -27.23 -0.89 -15.33
CA ALA A 67 -28.06 -2.02 -14.92
C ALA A 67 -29.56 -1.74 -15.12
N GLN A 68 -30.01 -0.52 -14.80
CA GLN A 68 -31.40 -0.10 -15.01
C GLN A 68 -31.75 -0.03 -16.51
N LEU A 69 -30.86 0.54 -17.33
CA LEU A 69 -31.06 0.58 -18.79
C LEU A 69 -31.00 -0.80 -19.44
N GLU A 70 -30.28 -1.76 -18.87
CA GLU A 70 -30.27 -3.14 -19.38
C GLU A 70 -31.52 -3.92 -19.00
N SER A 71 -32.16 -3.56 -17.88
CA SER A 71 -33.44 -4.15 -17.47
C SER A 71 -34.65 -3.65 -18.29
N ASP A 72 -34.58 -2.43 -18.85
CA ASP A 72 -35.64 -1.83 -19.65
C ASP A 72 -35.16 -1.53 -21.09
N PRO A 73 -35.51 -2.38 -22.08
CA PRO A 73 -35.05 -2.23 -23.46
C PRO A 73 -35.70 -1.04 -24.18
N GLU A 74 -36.88 -0.57 -23.78
CA GLU A 74 -37.51 0.61 -24.39
C GLU A 74 -36.75 1.88 -23.96
N MET A 75 -36.45 2.00 -22.66
CA MET A 75 -35.64 3.10 -22.10
C MET A 75 -34.22 3.12 -22.70
N LYS A 76 -33.65 1.95 -22.96
CA LYS A 76 -32.34 1.83 -23.62
C LYS A 76 -32.35 2.37 -25.06
N ARG A 77 -33.44 2.15 -25.79
CA ARG A 77 -33.58 2.63 -27.18
C ARG A 77 -33.77 4.15 -27.21
N SER A 78 -34.54 4.72 -26.29
CA SER A 78 -34.74 6.18 -26.20
C SER A 78 -33.47 6.91 -25.75
N HIS A 79 -32.68 6.32 -24.84
CA HIS A 79 -31.47 6.93 -24.28
C HIS A 79 -30.17 6.18 -24.64
N LEU A 80 -29.99 5.85 -25.92
CA LEU A 80 -28.80 5.12 -26.39
C LEU A 80 -27.48 5.86 -26.09
N ALA A 81 -27.48 7.19 -26.17
CA ALA A 81 -26.30 7.99 -25.86
C ALA A 81 -25.86 7.81 -24.39
N LEU A 82 -26.82 7.70 -23.46
CA LEU A 82 -26.54 7.48 -22.04
C LEU A 82 -25.92 6.10 -21.82
N TYR A 83 -26.49 5.08 -22.46
CA TYR A 83 -25.96 3.72 -22.44
C TYR A 83 -24.49 3.66 -22.88
N LEU A 84 -24.17 4.32 -24.01
CA LEU A 84 -22.80 4.36 -24.53
C LEU A 84 -21.86 5.12 -23.58
N CYS A 85 -22.33 6.25 -23.02
CA CYS A 85 -21.57 7.04 -22.07
C CYS A 85 -21.22 6.22 -20.80
N CYS A 86 -22.19 5.48 -20.25
CA CYS A 86 -21.95 4.57 -19.12
C CYS A 86 -20.89 3.50 -19.45
N ARG A 87 -20.99 2.86 -20.62
CA ARG A 87 -20.01 1.83 -21.02
C ARG A 87 -18.62 2.41 -21.20
N GLU A 88 -18.52 3.61 -21.76
CA GLU A 88 -17.26 4.30 -21.94
C GLU A 88 -16.63 4.67 -20.59
N SER A 89 -17.40 5.29 -19.69
CA SER A 89 -16.89 5.72 -18.39
C SER A 89 -16.37 4.54 -17.57
N LEU A 90 -17.04 3.39 -17.60
CA LEU A 90 -16.59 2.15 -16.95
C LEU A 90 -15.29 1.61 -17.57
N ARG A 91 -15.16 1.64 -18.90
CA ARG A 91 -13.92 1.23 -19.60
C ARG A 91 -12.75 2.15 -19.25
N GLN A 92 -12.97 3.46 -19.28
CA GLN A 92 -11.98 4.45 -18.90
C GLN A 92 -11.57 4.29 -17.43
N HIS A 93 -12.53 4.06 -16.54
CA HIS A 93 -12.25 3.85 -15.12
C HIS A 93 -11.39 2.61 -14.89
N LYS A 94 -11.72 1.48 -15.53
CA LYS A 94 -10.91 0.25 -15.45
C LYS A 94 -9.48 0.47 -15.97
N ALA A 95 -9.33 1.23 -17.06
CA ALA A 95 -8.01 1.59 -17.59
C ALA A 95 -7.21 2.47 -16.62
N ARG A 96 -7.84 3.48 -15.99
CA ARG A 96 -7.20 4.33 -14.96
C ARG A 96 -6.78 3.49 -13.74
N GLN A 97 -7.65 2.60 -13.26
CA GLN A 97 -7.31 1.69 -12.16
C GLN A 97 -6.14 0.77 -12.50
N ALA A 98 -6.07 0.23 -13.72
CA ALA A 98 -4.95 -0.62 -14.13
C ALA A 98 -3.61 0.13 -14.09
N ARG A 99 -3.59 1.39 -14.51
CA ARG A 99 -2.40 2.25 -14.42
C ARG A 99 -2.02 2.50 -12.96
N HIS A 100 -2.98 2.89 -12.11
CA HIS A 100 -2.72 3.13 -10.69
C HIS A 100 -2.23 1.88 -9.97
N LYS A 101 -2.74 0.70 -10.30
CA LYS A 101 -2.25 -0.58 -9.76
C LYS A 101 -0.79 -0.83 -10.13
N ARG A 102 -0.41 -0.60 -11.39
CA ARG A 102 0.99 -0.74 -11.84
C ARG A 102 1.90 0.26 -11.15
N ILE A 103 1.47 1.51 -11.03
CA ILE A 103 2.25 2.57 -10.36
C ILE A 103 2.40 2.25 -8.87
N GLY A 104 1.32 1.88 -8.18
CA GLY A 104 1.38 1.51 -6.77
C GLY A 104 2.29 0.31 -6.52
N GLN A 105 2.20 -0.73 -7.36
CA GLN A 105 3.07 -1.90 -7.27
C GLN A 105 4.54 -1.53 -7.56
N PHE A 106 4.78 -0.69 -8.56
CA PHE A 106 6.10 -0.21 -8.91
C PHE A 106 6.72 0.60 -7.77
N VAL A 107 6.00 1.57 -7.21
CA VAL A 107 6.46 2.38 -6.07
C VAL A 107 6.70 1.49 -4.85
N ARG A 108 5.81 0.54 -4.56
CA ARG A 108 6.01 -0.42 -3.46
C ARG A 108 7.28 -1.24 -3.65
N TRP A 109 7.49 -1.79 -4.83
CA TRP A 109 8.68 -2.57 -5.15
C TRP A 109 9.95 -1.71 -5.08
N LEU A 110 9.92 -0.50 -5.63
CA LEU A 110 11.01 0.46 -5.60
C LEU A 110 11.39 0.85 -4.16
N CYS A 111 10.39 1.16 -3.32
CA CYS A 111 10.63 1.49 -1.92
C CYS A 111 11.21 0.30 -1.13
N ILE A 112 10.70 -0.91 -1.37
CA ILE A 112 11.23 -2.11 -0.73
C ILE A 112 12.66 -2.38 -1.19
N GLY A 113 12.92 -2.32 -2.49
CA GLY A 113 14.22 -2.61 -3.09
C GLY A 113 15.30 -1.59 -2.74
N LEU A 114 14.98 -0.29 -2.78
CA LEU A 114 15.98 0.76 -2.57
C LEU A 114 16.20 1.12 -1.09
N PHE A 115 15.21 0.94 -0.23
CA PHE A 115 15.34 1.34 1.18
C PHE A 115 15.35 0.15 2.12
N ILE A 116 14.35 -0.73 2.04
CA ILE A 116 14.15 -1.78 3.05
C ILE A 116 15.17 -2.92 2.92
N GLN A 117 15.43 -3.40 1.70
CA GLN A 117 16.41 -4.46 1.46
C GLN A 117 17.83 -4.06 1.86
N PRO A 118 18.40 -2.93 1.40
CA PRO A 118 19.77 -2.57 1.78
C PRO A 118 19.91 -2.27 3.27
N LEU A 119 18.89 -1.68 3.93
CA LEU A 119 18.91 -1.50 5.38
C LEU A 119 18.94 -2.84 6.12
N ARG A 120 18.14 -3.83 5.67
CA ARG A 120 18.13 -5.17 6.27
C ARG A 120 19.42 -5.92 6.02
N ASP A 121 19.98 -5.82 4.83
CA ASP A 121 21.22 -6.49 4.48
C ASP A 121 22.41 -5.84 5.18
N LEU A 122 22.43 -4.51 5.32
CA LEU A 122 23.42 -3.81 6.12
C LEU A 122 23.30 -4.19 7.60
N GLN A 123 22.08 -4.29 8.15
CA GLN A 123 21.86 -4.75 9.52
C GLN A 123 22.34 -6.19 9.72
N LYS A 124 22.07 -7.09 8.76
CA LYS A 124 22.58 -8.47 8.81
C LYS A 124 24.11 -8.48 8.73
N LEU A 125 24.70 -7.75 7.80
CA LEU A 125 26.14 -7.68 7.60
C LEU A 125 26.85 -7.09 8.83
N TRP A 126 26.28 -6.08 9.48
CA TRP A 126 26.82 -5.54 10.74
C TRP A 126 26.73 -6.54 11.88
N ARG A 127 25.67 -7.33 11.96
CA ARG A 127 25.57 -8.39 12.98
C ARG A 127 26.57 -9.53 12.74
N HIS A 128 26.71 -9.98 11.50
CA HIS A 128 27.68 -11.02 11.14
C HIS A 128 29.12 -10.50 11.24
N GLY A 129 29.36 -9.22 10.90
CA GLY A 129 30.65 -8.57 11.07
C GLY A 129 31.04 -8.39 12.53
N GLY A 130 30.07 -8.19 13.42
CA GLY A 130 30.28 -8.23 14.87
C GLY A 130 30.72 -9.62 15.34
N ASP A 131 30.05 -10.67 14.88
CA ASP A 131 30.43 -12.07 15.19
C ASP A 131 31.84 -12.39 14.64
N ILE A 132 32.18 -11.95 13.43
CA ILE A 132 33.51 -12.14 12.84
C ILE A 132 34.58 -11.31 13.55
N ALA A 133 34.27 -10.08 13.99
CA ALA A 133 35.20 -9.28 14.78
C ALA A 133 35.43 -9.86 16.19
N VAL A 134 34.45 -10.55 16.77
CA VAL A 134 34.61 -11.32 18.00
C VAL A 134 35.52 -12.53 17.77
N GLU A 135 35.45 -13.18 16.61
CA GLU A 135 36.39 -14.27 16.25
C GLU A 135 37.77 -13.77 15.81
N CYS A 136 37.88 -12.55 15.27
CA CYS A 136 39.14 -11.90 14.89
C CYS A 136 39.76 -11.07 16.02
N LEU A 137 39.13 -11.04 17.21
CA LEU A 137 39.81 -10.58 18.41
C LEU A 137 40.97 -11.55 18.65
N PRO A 138 42.22 -11.08 18.73
CA PRO A 138 43.35 -11.96 18.96
C PRO A 138 43.06 -12.76 20.24
N GLU A 139 43.31 -14.07 20.17
CA GLU A 139 43.26 -15.08 21.22
C GLU A 139 44.15 -14.68 22.43
N VAL A 140 43.85 -13.55 23.08
CA VAL A 140 44.68 -12.88 24.09
C VAL A 140 43.85 -12.57 25.35
N ALA A 141 42.52 -12.61 25.24
CA ALA A 141 41.64 -12.75 26.39
C ALA A 141 41.20 -14.22 26.52
N LYS A 142 42.14 -15.13 26.77
CA LYS A 142 42.28 -15.72 28.12
C LYS A 142 40.92 -15.94 28.79
N GLU A 143 40.48 -17.20 28.79
CA GLU A 143 39.52 -17.72 29.76
C GLU A 143 39.72 -17.06 31.14
N PRO A 144 38.77 -16.24 31.61
CA PRO A 144 38.82 -15.69 32.97
C PRO A 144 38.79 -16.81 34.02
N ALA A 145 38.31 -18.00 33.63
CA ALA A 145 38.34 -19.21 34.47
C ALA A 145 39.76 -19.62 34.84
N VAL A 146 40.74 -19.62 33.93
CA VAL A 146 42.10 -20.09 34.23
C VAL A 146 42.87 -19.08 35.09
N ALA A 147 42.64 -17.80 34.89
CA ALA A 147 43.20 -16.75 35.75
C ALA A 147 42.57 -16.77 37.15
N GLN A 148 41.25 -16.98 37.26
CA GLN A 148 40.56 -17.11 38.54
C GLN A 148 40.91 -18.41 39.26
N VAL A 149 41.03 -19.54 38.55
CA VAL A 149 41.50 -20.83 39.11
C VAL A 149 42.94 -20.71 39.60
N ARG A 150 43.83 -20.01 38.89
CA ARG A 150 45.20 -19.74 39.37
C ARG A 150 45.23 -18.79 40.56
N ARG A 151 44.26 -17.87 40.68
CA ARG A 151 44.13 -16.96 41.82
C ARG A 151 43.61 -17.70 43.06
N LEU A 152 42.54 -18.48 42.92
CA LEU A 152 41.97 -19.34 43.96
C LEU A 152 42.98 -20.43 44.40
N ALA A 153 43.75 -20.98 43.47
CA ALA A 153 44.81 -21.95 43.80
C ALA A 153 46.00 -21.32 44.56
N ARG A 154 46.17 -20.00 44.52
CA ARG A 154 47.21 -19.28 45.28
C ARG A 154 46.72 -18.79 46.65
N GLU A 155 45.42 -18.82 46.89
CA GLU A 155 44.86 -18.46 48.20
C GLU A 155 45.19 -19.54 49.22
N ALA A 156 45.76 -19.12 50.36
CA ALA A 156 46.24 -20.01 51.41
C ALA A 156 45.14 -20.89 52.02
N GLU A 157 43.89 -20.40 51.98
CA GLU A 157 42.72 -21.13 52.46
C GLU A 157 42.42 -22.37 51.61
N PHE A 158 42.59 -22.29 50.29
CA PHE A 158 42.42 -23.43 49.39
C PHE A 158 43.59 -24.40 49.46
N GLN A 159 44.81 -23.93 49.71
CA GLN A 159 45.95 -24.82 49.97
C GLN A 159 45.74 -25.60 51.27
N LYS A 160 45.23 -24.95 52.32
CA LYS A 160 44.90 -25.60 53.60
C LYS A 160 43.75 -26.60 53.46
N ALA A 161 42.72 -26.27 52.67
CA ALA A 161 41.63 -27.18 52.37
C ALA A 161 42.10 -28.39 51.52
N ARG A 162 43.02 -28.16 50.58
CA ARG A 162 43.58 -29.21 49.71
C ARG A 162 44.53 -30.14 50.46
N THR A 163 45.32 -29.65 51.41
CA THR A 163 46.15 -30.50 52.28
C THR A 163 45.29 -31.28 53.27
N ALA A 164 44.24 -30.69 53.84
CA ALA A 164 43.27 -31.39 54.69
C ALA A 164 42.50 -32.48 53.92
N PHE A 165 42.10 -32.19 52.66
CA PHE A 165 41.48 -33.17 51.78
C PHE A 165 42.44 -34.31 51.47
N ASN A 166 43.66 -34.02 51.02
CA ASN A 166 44.67 -35.04 50.71
C ASN A 166 45.07 -35.89 51.94
N GLN A 167 45.10 -35.30 53.14
CA GLN A 167 45.30 -36.06 54.38
C GLN A 167 44.13 -37.00 54.66
N ARG A 168 42.90 -36.58 54.36
CA ARG A 168 41.71 -37.42 54.51
C ARG A 168 41.62 -38.52 53.46
N THR A 169 42.06 -38.26 52.23
CA THR A 169 42.18 -39.28 51.18
C THR A 169 43.32 -40.25 51.44
N ALA A 170 44.46 -39.79 51.97
CA ALA A 170 45.56 -40.66 52.38
C ALA A 170 45.19 -41.53 53.61
N ALA A 171 44.43 -40.98 54.55
CA ALA A 171 43.86 -41.74 55.66
C ALA A 171 42.80 -42.76 55.16
N SER A 172 42.00 -42.41 54.15
CA SER A 172 41.04 -43.33 53.52
C SER A 172 41.71 -44.38 52.63
N ALA A 173 42.87 -44.10 52.05
CA ALA A 173 43.66 -45.02 51.22
C ALA A 173 44.52 -45.98 52.06
N ALA A 174 44.90 -45.58 53.27
CA ALA A 174 45.51 -46.48 54.25
C ALA A 174 44.50 -47.48 54.85
N GLU A 175 43.20 -47.20 54.75
CA GLU A 175 42.10 -48.02 55.30
C GLU A 175 41.35 -48.84 54.24
N GLN A 176 41.87 -48.97 53.00
CA GLN A 176 41.23 -49.80 51.97
C GLN A 176 42.22 -50.63 51.14
N VAL A 177 42.45 -51.87 51.58
CA VAL A 177 42.70 -53.05 50.74
C VAL A 177 42.00 -54.23 51.41
N PRO A 178 41.34 -55.19 50.71
CA PRO A 178 40.89 -55.26 49.30
C PRO A 178 39.39 -55.64 49.17
N ALA A 179 38.77 -55.48 47.99
CA ALA A 179 37.85 -56.47 47.39
C ALA A 179 37.28 -56.01 46.03
N SER A 180 37.69 -56.76 45.00
CA SER A 180 36.85 -57.34 43.95
C SER A 180 36.17 -56.48 42.88
N THR A 181 36.47 -56.91 41.65
CA THR A 181 35.59 -57.06 40.47
C THR A 181 35.19 -55.85 39.62
N GLU A 182 35.73 -55.92 38.41
CA GLU A 182 35.02 -55.91 37.12
C GLU A 182 34.51 -54.59 36.48
N THR A 183 34.92 -54.50 35.21
CA THR A 183 34.09 -54.13 34.06
C THR A 183 34.09 -52.67 33.61
N GLN A 184 34.96 -52.46 32.60
CA GLN A 184 34.70 -51.78 31.33
C GLN A 184 33.35 -51.04 31.20
N ALA A 185 33.42 -49.77 30.77
CA ALA A 185 32.68 -49.28 29.60
C ALA A 185 33.05 -47.82 29.29
N ALA A 186 33.83 -47.63 28.22
CA ALA A 186 33.55 -46.53 27.29
C ALA A 186 32.21 -46.88 26.59
N PRO A 187 31.40 -45.93 26.05
CA PRO A 187 31.87 -44.95 25.07
C PRO A 187 31.11 -43.60 25.12
N SER A 188 31.54 -42.61 24.33
CA SER A 188 30.52 -41.82 23.63
C SER A 188 31.03 -41.29 22.32
N ALA A 189 30.28 -41.67 21.29
CA ALA A 189 30.56 -41.50 19.89
C ALA A 189 30.44 -40.04 19.46
N LYS A 190 31.36 -39.64 18.58
CA LYS A 190 31.09 -38.60 17.59
C LYS A 190 29.93 -39.07 16.73
N THR A 191 28.87 -38.27 16.61
CA THR A 191 27.99 -38.30 15.45
C THR A 191 27.62 -36.89 15.05
N THR A 192 28.25 -36.49 13.95
CA THR A 192 27.88 -35.47 12.99
C THR A 192 26.46 -35.73 12.45
N ARG A 193 25.59 -34.72 12.40
CA ARG A 193 24.51 -34.62 11.40
C ARG A 193 23.97 -33.19 11.36
N THR A 194 24.44 -32.32 10.47
CA THR A 194 23.90 -31.99 9.11
C THR A 194 22.40 -31.72 9.02
N ALA A 195 22.14 -30.57 8.40
CA ALA A 195 20.88 -29.97 8.00
C ALA A 195 19.98 -30.87 7.13
N ALA A 196 18.68 -30.67 7.31
CA ALA A 196 17.68 -30.54 6.26
C ALA A 196 16.56 -29.63 6.78
#